data_AF-A0A6I9WJW0-F1
#
_entry.id   AF-A0A6I9WJW0-F1
#
_cell.length_a   1.000
_cell.length_b   1.000
_cell.length_c   1.000
_cell.angle_alpha   90.00
_cell.angle_beta   90.00
_cell.angle_gamma   90.00
#
_symmetry.space_group_name_H-M   'P 1'
#
loop_
_entity.id
_entity.type
_entity.pdbx_description
1 polymer ?
#
loop_
_entity_poly.entity_id
_entity_poly.type
_entity_poly.pdbx_seq_one_letter_code
_entity_poly.pdbx_strand_id
1 'polypeptide(L)'
;MSRVPDVPDTSAMNGDRPMTIVRRMERERERMLGMTDEERAWRKKWLDAQKLDPEEPITPPGYYEEMYNPIRRFYMAPGLKFESMLAPYIGELKATVTRRSITRLMMSFIGIYCVYYHVKYNKKNWMKNGGFQISVSRSKMYPDNKDLKALYKTKGNEFYVNGFDKSPI
;
A
#
# COMPACT_ATOMS: atom_id res chain seq x y z
N MET A 1 12.58 49.53 3.08
CA MET A 1 12.08 48.14 2.95
C MET A 1 11.99 47.56 4.35
N SER A 2 10.79 47.25 4.83
CA SER A 2 10.60 46.61 6.14
C SER A 2 11.25 45.23 6.14
N ARG A 3 12.05 44.93 7.16
CA ARG A 3 12.65 43.59 7.34
C ARG A 3 11.51 42.57 7.46
N VAL A 4 11.57 41.52 6.66
CA VAL A 4 10.69 40.36 6.80
C VAL A 4 10.91 39.79 8.21
N PRO A 5 9.85 39.55 9.01
CA PRO A 5 10.01 38.95 10.32
C PRO A 5 10.63 37.56 10.19
N ASP A 6 11.60 37.25 11.06
CA ASP A 6 12.24 35.95 11.08
C ASP A 6 11.20 34.85 11.36
N VAL A 7 11.35 33.71 10.68
CA VAL A 7 10.45 32.56 10.85
C VAL A 7 10.58 32.06 12.29
N PRO A 8 9.46 31.90 13.04
CA PRO A 8 9.53 31.37 14.40
C PRO A 8 10.16 29.99 14.38
N ASP A 9 11.13 29.76 15.27
CA ASP A 9 11.75 28.45 15.43
C ASP A 9 10.72 27.46 15.97
N THR A 10 10.25 26.55 15.09
CA THR A 10 9.31 25.49 15.44
C THR A 10 10.02 24.21 15.87
N SER A 11 11.32 24.25 16.18
CA SER A 11 12.03 23.08 16.68
C SER A 11 11.49 22.69 18.06
N ALA A 12 10.91 21.49 18.15
CA ALA A 12 10.36 20.97 19.39
C ALA A 12 11.49 20.86 20.43
N MET A 13 11.42 21.67 21.49
CA MET A 13 12.35 21.59 22.61
C MET A 13 12.23 20.21 23.28
N ASN A 14 13.22 19.84 24.09
CA ASN A 14 13.29 18.52 24.74
C ASN A 14 12.13 18.23 25.74
N GLY A 15 11.16 19.13 25.89
CA GLY A 15 9.90 18.93 26.62
C GLY A 15 8.63 18.91 25.75
N ASP A 16 8.68 19.36 24.49
CA ASP A 16 7.52 19.43 23.58
C ASP A 16 7.26 18.10 22.86
N ARG A 17 8.25 17.20 22.88
CA ARG A 17 8.07 15.88 22.26
C ARG A 17 7.17 15.04 23.17
N PRO A 18 6.13 14.38 22.62
CA PRO A 18 5.30 13.50 23.41
C PRO A 18 6.21 12.49 24.13
N MET A 19 6.12 12.42 25.45
CA MET A 19 6.93 11.46 26.21
C MET A 19 6.65 10.05 25.68
N THR A 20 7.71 9.32 25.38
CA THR A 20 7.56 7.92 24.98
C THR A 20 6.91 7.14 26.12
N ILE A 21 6.11 6.13 25.77
CA ILE A 21 5.42 5.27 26.75
C ILE A 21 6.43 4.66 27.73
N VAL A 22 7.68 4.45 27.32
CA VAL A 22 8.69 3.74 28.11
C VAL A 22 9.64 4.69 28.86
N ARG A 23 9.91 5.90 28.34
CA ARG A 23 10.81 6.91 28.95
C ARG A 23 12.15 6.26 29.37
N ARG A 24 12.69 6.63 30.55
CA ARG A 24 13.91 6.09 31.17
C ARG A 24 13.86 4.58 31.43
N MET A 25 12.67 4.00 31.55
CA MET A 25 12.49 2.57 31.85
C MET A 25 12.76 1.65 30.64
N GLU A 26 13.11 2.22 29.49
CA GLU A 26 13.59 1.46 28.32
C GLU A 26 14.96 0.83 28.61
N ARG A 27 15.79 1.48 29.44
CA ARG A 27 17.10 0.96 29.83
C ARG A 27 17.00 0.05 31.05
N GLU A 28 17.54 -1.16 30.92
CA GLU A 28 17.50 -2.19 31.97
C GLU A 28 18.15 -1.74 33.30
N ARG A 29 19.27 -1.01 33.23
CA ARG A 29 19.95 -0.45 34.42
C ARG A 29 19.06 0.53 35.19
N GLU A 30 18.27 1.32 34.48
CA GLU A 30 17.38 2.31 35.09
C GLU A 30 16.13 1.64 35.66
N ARG A 31 15.71 0.53 35.06
CA ARG A 31 14.67 -0.35 35.58
C ARG A 31 15.06 -1.00 36.92
N MET A 32 16.32 -1.41 37.08
CA MET A 32 16.84 -1.98 38.32
C MET A 32 16.83 -0.99 39.50
N LEU A 33 17.00 0.31 39.21
CA LEU A 33 16.88 1.38 40.20
C LEU A 33 15.42 1.67 40.61
N GLY A 34 14.45 1.17 39.83
CA GLY A 34 13.03 1.39 40.05
C GLY A 34 12.57 2.82 39.70
N MET A 35 11.30 3.07 40.00
CA MET A 35 10.64 4.36 39.78
C MET A 35 10.51 5.09 41.12
N THR A 36 10.90 6.35 41.16
CA THR A 36 10.67 7.22 42.33
C THR A 36 9.18 7.49 42.52
N ASP A 37 8.77 7.88 43.73
CA ASP A 37 7.37 8.19 44.02
C ASP A 37 6.85 9.39 43.21
N GLU A 38 7.71 10.38 42.97
CA GLU A 38 7.41 11.55 42.13
C GLU A 38 7.17 11.13 40.67
N GLU A 39 8.04 10.30 40.11
CA GLU A 39 7.88 9.76 38.76
C GLU A 39 6.61 8.92 38.65
N ARG A 40 6.23 8.17 39.69
CA ARG A 40 4.99 7.37 39.71
C ARG A 40 3.75 8.26 39.73
N ALA A 41 3.77 9.34 40.51
CA ALA A 41 2.71 10.34 40.52
C ALA A 41 2.57 11.03 39.14
N TRP A 42 3.69 11.38 38.51
CA TRP A 42 3.70 11.95 37.16
C TRP A 42 3.19 10.95 36.11
N ARG A 43 3.60 9.68 36.21
CA ARG A 43 3.13 8.60 35.34
C ARG A 43 1.62 8.41 35.44
N LYS A 44 1.06 8.50 36.65
CA LYS A 44 -0.40 8.45 36.87
C LYS A 44 -1.10 9.59 36.13
N LYS A 45 -0.61 10.83 36.26
CA LYS A 45 -1.16 11.99 35.53
C LYS A 45 -1.08 11.80 34.01
N TRP A 46 0.06 11.33 33.52
CA TRP A 46 0.24 11.08 32.09
C TRP A 46 -0.72 10.01 31.55
N LEU A 47 -0.85 8.87 32.25
CA LEU A 47 -1.77 7.80 31.84
C LEU A 47 -3.23 8.25 31.87
N ASP A 48 -3.59 9.10 32.82
CA ASP A 48 -4.93 9.68 32.90
C ASP A 48 -5.20 10.62 31.72
N ALA A 49 -4.21 11.45 31.34
CA ALA A 49 -4.28 12.34 30.19
C ALA A 49 -4.35 11.61 28.82
N GLN A 50 -4.03 10.31 28.77
CA GLN A 50 -4.19 9.50 27.55
C GLN A 50 -5.60 8.93 27.38
N LYS A 51 -6.48 9.07 28.38
CA LYS A 51 -7.88 8.69 28.24
C LYS A 51 -8.56 9.70 27.33
N LEU A 52 -9.04 9.23 26.18
CA LEU A 52 -9.86 10.03 25.29
C LEU A 52 -11.19 10.39 25.97
N ASP A 53 -11.73 11.53 25.58
CA ASP A 53 -13.11 11.90 25.91
C ASP A 53 -14.07 10.86 25.30
N PRO A 54 -15.12 10.41 26.00
CA PRO A 54 -16.13 9.53 25.44
C PRO A 54 -16.77 10.03 24.13
N GLU A 55 -16.77 11.33 23.86
CA GLU A 55 -17.31 11.88 22.60
C GLU A 55 -16.36 11.71 21.41
N GLU A 56 -15.09 11.40 21.64
CA GLU A 56 -14.12 11.19 20.57
C GLU A 56 -14.14 9.74 20.07
N PRO A 57 -14.05 9.50 18.74
CA PRO A 57 -13.74 10.45 17.67
C PRO A 57 -14.97 11.14 17.06
N ILE A 58 -14.91 12.47 16.94
CA ILE A 58 -15.96 13.27 16.29
C ILE A 58 -15.76 13.21 14.77
N THR A 59 -16.75 12.67 14.06
CA THR A 59 -16.77 12.71 12.59
C THR A 59 -17.70 13.84 12.13
N PRO A 60 -17.18 14.86 11.41
CA PRO A 60 -18.01 15.97 10.95
C PRO A 60 -19.15 15.48 10.05
N PRO A 61 -20.34 16.12 10.12
CA PRO A 61 -21.43 15.80 9.20
C PRO A 61 -20.98 16.05 7.76
N GLY A 62 -21.30 15.12 6.86
CA GLY A 62 -20.92 15.23 5.44
C GLY A 62 -19.47 14.88 5.11
N TYR A 63 -18.61 14.59 6.10
CA TYR A 63 -17.19 14.27 5.85
C TYR A 63 -16.99 13.12 4.84
N TYR A 64 -17.81 12.06 4.95
CA TYR A 64 -17.78 10.94 4.00
C TYR A 64 -18.14 11.37 2.58
N GLU A 65 -19.04 12.35 2.46
CA GLU A 65 -19.53 12.81 1.18
C GLU A 65 -18.50 13.69 0.48
N GLU A 66 -17.93 14.65 1.20
CA GLU A 66 -16.88 15.52 0.67
C GLU A 66 -15.62 14.74 0.30
N MET A 67 -15.27 13.70 1.08
CA MET A 67 -14.08 12.89 0.84
C MET A 67 -14.18 11.99 -0.42
N TYR A 68 -15.39 11.58 -0.81
CA TYR A 68 -15.57 10.59 -1.88
C TYR A 68 -16.57 11.00 -2.95
N ASN A 69 -16.13 10.95 -4.20
CA ASN A 69 -16.97 11.18 -5.38
C ASN A 69 -18.11 10.14 -5.48
N PRO A 70 -19.27 10.47 -6.09
CA PRO A 70 -20.40 9.55 -6.23
C PRO A 70 -20.06 8.21 -6.89
N ILE A 71 -19.25 8.23 -7.95
CA ILE A 71 -18.77 7.00 -8.63
C ILE A 71 -18.00 6.12 -7.65
N ARG A 72 -17.16 6.74 -6.80
CA ARG A 72 -16.40 6.03 -5.78
C ARG A 72 -17.28 5.44 -4.69
N ARG A 73 -18.31 6.17 -4.26
CA ARG A 73 -19.30 5.65 -3.31
C ARG A 73 -20.04 4.45 -3.89
N PHE A 74 -20.42 4.49 -5.17
CA PHE A 74 -21.15 3.41 -5.83
C PHE A 74 -20.40 2.07 -5.78
N TYR A 75 -19.13 2.03 -6.24
CA TYR A 75 -18.38 0.77 -6.21
C TYR A 75 -17.89 0.39 -4.80
N MET A 76 -17.80 1.35 -3.86
CA MET A 76 -17.44 1.06 -2.46
C MET A 76 -18.62 0.56 -1.62
N ALA A 77 -19.87 0.84 -2.01
CA ALA A 77 -21.08 0.46 -1.28
C ALA A 77 -21.14 -1.01 -0.83
N PRO A 78 -20.87 -2.02 -1.69
CA PRO A 78 -20.90 -3.42 -1.24
C PRO A 78 -19.85 -3.72 -0.17
N GLY A 79 -18.65 -3.11 -0.29
CA GLY A 79 -17.61 -3.24 0.72
C GLY A 79 -18.00 -2.63 2.06
N LEU A 80 -18.67 -1.47 2.06
CA LEU A 80 -19.13 -0.82 3.29
C LEU A 80 -20.22 -1.64 3.98
N LYS A 81 -21.13 -2.26 3.23
CA LYS A 81 -22.12 -3.20 3.79
C LYS A 81 -21.44 -4.39 4.44
N PHE A 82 -20.44 -4.98 3.79
CA PHE A 82 -19.65 -6.07 4.35
C PHE A 82 -18.91 -5.67 5.64
N GLU A 83 -18.33 -4.46 5.67
CA GLU A 83 -17.69 -3.93 6.88
C GLU A 83 -18.69 -3.76 8.03
N SER A 84 -19.85 -3.15 7.76
CA SER A 84 -20.89 -2.97 8.79
C SER A 84 -21.43 -4.29 9.36
N MET A 85 -21.43 -5.35 8.54
CA MET A 85 -21.79 -6.70 8.97
C MET A 85 -20.72 -7.34 9.86
N LEU A 86 -19.44 -7.08 9.60
CA LEU A 86 -18.31 -7.65 10.36
C LEU A 86 -17.96 -6.86 11.62
N ALA A 87 -18.22 -5.56 11.64
CA ALA A 87 -17.92 -4.65 12.74
C ALA A 87 -18.34 -5.18 14.12
N PRO A 88 -19.56 -5.71 14.35
CA PRO A 88 -19.96 -6.17 15.68
C PRO A 88 -19.18 -7.39 16.18
N TYR A 89 -18.59 -8.19 15.28
CA TYR A 89 -17.90 -9.43 15.66
C TYR A 89 -16.40 -9.24 15.89
N ILE A 90 -15.76 -8.40 15.08
CA ILE A 90 -14.29 -8.29 15.02
C ILE A 90 -13.82 -6.89 15.50
N GLY A 91 -14.72 -5.93 15.63
CA GLY A 91 -14.44 -4.53 15.94
C GLY A 91 -14.18 -3.68 14.70
N GLU A 92 -14.41 -2.37 14.80
CA GLU A 92 -14.42 -1.44 13.65
C GLU A 92 -13.07 -1.37 12.91
N LEU A 93 -11.96 -1.22 13.64
CA LEU A 93 -10.63 -1.13 13.04
C LEU A 93 -10.29 -2.39 12.23
N LYS A 94 -10.55 -3.57 12.79
CA LYS A 94 -10.27 -4.85 12.13
C LYS A 94 -11.21 -5.10 10.95
N ALA A 95 -12.49 -4.73 11.07
CA ALA A 95 -13.45 -4.80 9.97
C ALA A 95 -13.03 -3.89 8.80
N THR A 96 -12.60 -2.66 9.09
CA THR A 96 -12.10 -1.69 8.10
C THR A 96 -10.88 -2.24 7.35
N VAL A 97 -9.90 -2.77 8.08
CA VAL A 97 -8.68 -3.37 7.50
C VAL A 97 -9.04 -4.57 6.63
N THR A 98 -9.91 -5.45 7.13
CA THR A 98 -10.37 -6.65 6.40
C THR A 98 -11.05 -6.28 5.09
N ARG A 99 -12.03 -5.36 5.12
CA ARG A 99 -12.69 -4.85 3.89
C ARG A 99 -11.67 -4.30 2.91
N ARG A 100 -10.75 -3.43 3.37
CA ARG A 100 -9.77 -2.77 2.50
C ARG A 100 -8.83 -3.78 1.85
N SER A 101 -8.39 -4.80 2.57
CA SER A 101 -7.55 -5.87 2.04
C SER A 101 -8.30 -6.71 1.00
N ILE A 102 -9.50 -7.20 1.34
CA ILE A 102 -10.30 -8.06 0.44
C ILE A 102 -10.67 -7.32 -0.85
N THR A 103 -11.18 -6.09 -0.75
CA THR A 103 -11.57 -5.30 -1.93
C THR A 103 -10.39 -5.01 -2.86
N ARG A 104 -9.22 -4.67 -2.31
CA ARG A 104 -8.00 -4.45 -3.10
C ARG A 104 -7.48 -5.73 -3.75
N LEU A 105 -7.50 -6.85 -3.03
CA LEU A 105 -7.13 -8.15 -3.59
C LEU A 105 -8.06 -8.53 -4.73
N MET A 106 -9.38 -8.40 -4.55
CA MET A 106 -10.36 -8.72 -5.58
C MET A 106 -10.16 -7.86 -6.84
N MET A 107 -9.99 -6.54 -6.68
CA MET A 107 -9.69 -5.64 -7.81
C MET A 107 -8.37 -6.00 -8.50
N SER A 108 -7.33 -6.34 -7.72
CA SER A 108 -6.03 -6.79 -8.26
C SER A 108 -6.17 -8.06 -9.08
N PHE A 109 -6.87 -9.08 -8.55
CA PHE A 109 -7.13 -10.32 -9.28
C PHE A 109 -7.87 -10.06 -10.59
N ILE A 110 -8.98 -9.31 -10.55
CA ILE A 110 -9.73 -8.97 -11.76
C ILE A 110 -8.83 -8.25 -12.77
N GLY A 111 -8.05 -7.26 -12.33
CA GLY A 111 -7.11 -6.54 -13.19
C GLY A 111 -6.07 -7.45 -13.85
N ILE A 112 -5.45 -8.35 -13.07
CA ILE A 112 -4.48 -9.33 -13.57
C ILE A 112 -5.13 -10.27 -14.59
N TYR A 113 -6.32 -10.80 -14.30
CA TYR A 113 -7.04 -11.68 -15.22
C TYR A 113 -7.43 -10.96 -16.51
N CYS A 114 -7.92 -9.72 -16.43
CA CYS A 114 -8.25 -8.91 -17.62
C CYS A 114 -7.01 -8.67 -18.49
N VAL A 115 -5.89 -8.28 -17.88
CA VAL A 115 -4.62 -8.07 -18.60
C VAL A 115 -4.12 -9.38 -19.21
N TYR A 116 -4.11 -10.47 -18.43
CA TYR A 116 -3.69 -11.79 -18.90
C TYR A 116 -4.53 -12.26 -20.09
N TYR A 117 -5.86 -12.20 -19.96
CA TYR A 117 -6.77 -12.58 -21.03
C TYR A 117 -6.54 -11.73 -22.28
N HIS A 118 -6.40 -10.41 -22.11
CA HIS A 118 -6.15 -9.51 -23.23
C HIS A 118 -4.81 -9.83 -23.92
N VAL A 119 -3.73 -10.02 -23.16
CA VAL A 119 -2.42 -10.40 -23.71
C VAL A 119 -2.46 -11.75 -24.44
N LYS A 120 -3.19 -12.73 -23.89
CA LYS A 120 -3.27 -14.08 -24.44
C LYS A 120 -3.98 -14.14 -25.79
N TYR A 121 -5.11 -13.45 -25.92
CA TYR A 121 -5.97 -13.54 -27.12
C TYR A 121 -5.83 -12.36 -28.09
N ASN A 122 -5.32 -11.21 -27.63
CA ASN A 122 -5.07 -10.03 -28.45
C ASN A 122 -3.57 -9.75 -28.59
N LYS A 123 -2.78 -10.80 -28.83
CA LYS A 123 -1.38 -10.65 -29.20
C LYS A 123 -1.27 -10.09 -30.63
N LYS A 124 -0.38 -9.13 -30.84
CA LYS A 124 -0.09 -8.59 -32.17
C LYS A 124 0.57 -9.67 -33.04
N ASN A 125 -0.05 -9.97 -34.17
CA ASN A 125 0.45 -10.88 -35.21
C ASN A 125 0.44 -10.17 -36.56
N TRP A 126 1.10 -10.74 -37.58
CA TRP A 126 1.18 -10.15 -38.92
C TRP A 126 -0.18 -9.82 -39.57
N MET A 127 -1.26 -10.55 -39.24
CA MET A 127 -2.62 -10.29 -39.75
C MET A 127 -3.39 -9.19 -39.00
N LYS A 128 -2.93 -8.75 -37.82
CA LYS A 128 -3.69 -7.85 -36.94
C LYS A 128 -2.86 -6.61 -36.59
N ASN A 129 -3.34 -5.43 -36.98
CA ASN A 129 -2.66 -4.15 -36.78
C ASN A 129 -2.71 -3.60 -35.33
N GLY A 130 -3.12 -4.42 -34.35
CA GLY A 130 -3.30 -3.99 -32.95
C GLY A 130 -3.02 -5.10 -31.96
N GLY A 131 -2.95 -4.74 -30.67
CA GLY A 131 -2.66 -5.67 -29.58
C GLY A 131 -1.27 -5.51 -28.99
N PHE A 132 -1.00 -6.25 -27.91
CA PHE A 132 0.29 -6.17 -27.22
C PHE A 132 1.37 -6.93 -28.01
N GLN A 133 2.50 -6.27 -28.21
CA GLN A 133 3.73 -6.89 -28.73
C GLN A 133 4.68 -7.12 -27.56
N ILE A 134 4.93 -8.39 -27.24
CA ILE A 134 5.84 -8.78 -26.17
C ILE A 134 7.13 -9.28 -26.80
N SER A 135 8.18 -8.46 -26.74
CA SER A 135 9.55 -8.85 -27.07
C SER A 135 10.30 -9.14 -25.78
N VAL A 136 10.80 -10.36 -25.62
CA VAL A 136 11.59 -10.76 -24.45
C VAL A 136 13.07 -10.73 -24.85
N SER A 137 13.90 -10.05 -24.06
CA SER A 137 15.35 -10.08 -24.25
C SER A 137 15.90 -11.49 -24.01
N ARG A 138 17.07 -11.78 -24.58
CA ARG A 138 17.81 -13.01 -24.29
C ARG A 138 18.12 -13.12 -22.79
N SER A 139 18.18 -14.35 -22.28
CA SER A 139 18.68 -14.62 -20.93
C SER A 139 20.17 -14.26 -20.82
N LYS A 140 20.63 -13.92 -19.62
CA LYS A 140 22.05 -13.69 -19.36
C LYS A 140 22.78 -15.04 -19.39
N MET A 141 23.89 -15.10 -20.12
CA MET A 141 24.76 -16.26 -20.19
C MET A 141 25.95 -16.07 -19.28
N TYR A 142 26.27 -17.12 -18.53
CA TYR A 142 27.50 -17.22 -17.76
C TYR A 142 28.45 -18.22 -18.44
N PRO A 143 29.77 -18.07 -18.27
CA PRO A 143 30.75 -18.97 -18.88
C PRO A 143 30.49 -20.46 -18.58
N ASP A 144 29.91 -20.74 -17.42
CA ASP A 144 29.64 -22.09 -16.93
C ASP A 144 28.38 -22.73 -17.56
N ASN A 145 27.43 -21.92 -18.03
CA ASN A 145 26.20 -22.40 -18.66
C ASN A 145 26.40 -22.51 -20.18
N LYS A 146 26.77 -23.71 -20.64
CA LYS A 146 26.98 -24.05 -22.08
C LYS A 146 25.67 -24.28 -22.87
N ASP A 147 24.54 -23.76 -22.42
CA ASP A 147 23.26 -23.95 -23.08
C ASP A 147 23.14 -23.09 -24.36
N LEU A 148 23.68 -23.60 -25.47
CA LEU A 148 23.66 -22.96 -26.79
C LEU A 148 22.25 -22.64 -27.29
N LYS A 149 21.22 -23.31 -26.76
CA LYS A 149 19.80 -23.08 -27.11
C LYS A 149 19.34 -21.66 -26.81
N ALA A 150 19.91 -20.99 -25.81
CA ALA A 150 19.52 -19.61 -25.50
C ALA A 150 20.27 -18.55 -26.34
N LEU A 151 21.27 -18.94 -27.17
CA LEU A 151 21.88 -18.04 -28.15
C LEU A 151 21.00 -17.86 -29.39
N TYR A 152 20.34 -18.94 -29.85
CA TYR A 152 19.55 -18.95 -31.08
C TYR A 152 18.07 -19.24 -30.77
N LYS A 153 17.38 -18.24 -30.23
CA LYS A 153 15.94 -18.36 -29.92
C LYS A 153 15.05 -18.27 -31.16
N THR A 154 15.50 -17.53 -32.17
CA THR A 154 14.83 -17.32 -33.45
C THR A 154 15.85 -17.56 -34.55
N LYS A 155 15.48 -18.29 -35.61
CA LYS A 155 16.36 -18.41 -36.78
C LYS A 155 16.51 -17.05 -37.45
N GLY A 156 17.59 -16.85 -38.21
CA GLY A 156 17.85 -15.56 -38.88
C GLY A 156 16.68 -15.08 -39.74
N ASN A 157 15.97 -16.02 -40.39
CA ASN A 157 14.82 -15.74 -41.25
C ASN A 157 13.52 -15.48 -40.48
N GLU A 158 13.46 -15.77 -39.17
CA GLU A 158 12.29 -15.62 -38.30
C GLU A 158 12.31 -14.29 -37.52
N PHE A 159 13.28 -13.41 -37.81
CA PHE A 159 13.42 -12.13 -37.12
C PHE A 159 12.32 -11.14 -37.55
N TYR A 160 11.56 -10.61 -36.58
CA TYR A 160 10.48 -9.65 -36.80
C TYR A 160 9.27 -10.12 -37.62
N VAL A 161 9.15 -11.42 -37.88
CA VAL A 161 8.13 -12.01 -38.76
C VAL A 161 6.73 -12.05 -38.12
N ASN A 162 6.61 -11.81 -36.80
CA ASN A 162 5.34 -11.71 -36.06
C ASN A 162 4.33 -12.85 -36.34
N GLY A 163 4.86 -14.06 -36.53
CA GLY A 163 4.08 -15.27 -36.77
C GLY A 163 3.69 -15.52 -38.24
N PHE A 164 4.24 -14.78 -39.21
CA PHE A 164 4.01 -15.06 -40.63
C PHE A 164 4.61 -16.40 -41.09
N ASP A 165 5.68 -16.90 -40.45
CA ASP A 165 6.20 -18.26 -40.72
C ASP A 165 5.19 -19.38 -40.42
N LYS A 166 4.14 -19.08 -39.64
CA LYS A 166 3.05 -20.02 -39.32
C LYS A 166 1.80 -19.77 -40.16
N SER A 167 1.92 -18.95 -41.22
CA SER A 167 0.82 -18.72 -42.13
C SER A 167 0.52 -20.01 -42.92
N PRO A 168 -0.74 -20.22 -43.31
CA PRO A 168 -1.10 -21.35 -44.18
C PRO A 168 -0.65 -21.17 -45.65
N ILE A 169 0.01 -20.05 -45.97
CA ILE A 169 0.48 -19.65 -47.31
C ILE A 169 2.01 -19.74 -47.35
#